data_AF-A0A0N4UA04-F1
#
_entry.id   AF-A0A0N4UA04-F1
#
_cell.length_a   1.000
_cell.length_b   1.000
_cell.length_c   1.000
_cell.angle_alpha   90.00
_cell.angle_beta   90.00
_cell.angle_gamma   90.00
#
_symmetry.space_group_name_H-M   'P 1'
#
loop_
_entity.id
_entity.type
_entity.pdbx_description
1 polymer ?
#
loop_
_entity_poly.entity_id
_entity_poly.type
_entity_poly.pdbx_seq_one_letter_code
_entity_poly.pdbx_strand_id
1 'polypeptide(L)'
;MLILLLNCFIVYCLAQNFEIGDNATIKGCSSHCSMHDIDLSCWNQTLNFYEQILFSQMKFYIAVQINIDRWHRRRFPKYVSNFSQIKLDTIHNLNSLVAKGGIIDNNTIVTVVNALVDQVQKNSRTVESHKTHIACPLPCEYKSKLWRYLFIASCALNILLAILGLQITSVRWVTALICHFVCIIANVLYGNSRGFIELRDS
;
A
#
# COMPACT_ATOMS: atom_id res chain seq x y z
N MET A 1 -6.25 24.77 14.94
CA MET A 1 -6.26 24.75 13.46
C MET A 1 -4.85 24.65 12.88
N LEU A 2 -3.91 25.55 13.26
CA LEU A 2 -2.52 25.54 12.77
C LEU A 2 -1.79 24.19 12.99
N ILE A 3 -1.95 23.57 14.16
CA ILE A 3 -1.31 22.29 14.50
C ILE A 3 -1.80 21.14 13.60
N LEU A 4 -3.09 21.11 13.23
CA LEU A 4 -3.64 20.08 12.32
C LEU A 4 -3.12 20.23 10.88
N LEU A 5 -3.01 21.47 10.40
CA LEU A 5 -2.43 21.77 9.09
C LEU A 5 -0.94 21.42 9.03
N LEU A 6 -0.20 21.76 10.10
CA LEU A 6 1.22 21.41 10.21
C LEU A 6 1.42 19.89 10.23
N ASN A 7 0.61 19.14 10.99
CA ASN A 7 0.66 17.68 11.00
C ASN A 7 0.31 17.08 9.63
N CYS A 8 -0.71 17.60 8.93
CA CYS A 8 -1.01 17.16 7.56
C CYS A 8 0.16 17.42 6.61
N PHE A 9 0.81 18.58 6.71
CA PHE A 9 1.95 18.91 5.87
C PHE A 9 3.17 18.01 6.16
N ILE A 10 3.46 17.76 7.44
CA ILE A 10 4.52 16.83 7.84
C ILE A 10 4.22 15.42 7.34
N VAL A 11 2.99 14.91 7.50
CA VAL A 11 2.62 13.59 6.96
C VAL A 11 2.68 13.55 5.43
N TYR A 12 2.30 14.63 4.73
CA TYR A 12 2.43 14.73 3.27
C TYR A 12 3.90 14.69 2.83
N CYS A 13 4.79 15.40 3.53
CA CYS A 13 6.22 15.39 3.23
C CYS A 13 6.90 14.06 3.62
N LEU A 14 6.45 13.41 4.69
CA LEU A 14 6.95 12.12 5.16
C LEU A 14 6.30 10.92 4.47
N ALA A 15 5.20 11.12 3.75
CA ALA A 15 4.58 10.13 2.89
C ALA A 15 5.57 9.80 1.78
N GLN A 16 6.45 8.84 2.05
CA GLN A 16 7.33 8.24 1.07
C GLN A 16 6.47 7.78 -0.10
N ASN A 17 6.94 8.04 -1.32
CA ASN A 17 6.36 7.36 -2.46
C ASN A 17 6.47 5.88 -2.19
N PHE A 18 5.33 5.18 -2.19
CA PHE A 18 5.29 3.73 -2.07
C PHE A 18 6.00 3.02 -3.26
N GLU A 19 6.73 3.74 -4.12
CA GLU A 19 7.77 3.22 -5.00
C GLU A 19 8.87 2.59 -4.11
N ILE A 20 8.49 1.52 -3.41
CA ILE A 20 9.27 0.83 -2.41
C ILE A 20 10.37 0.10 -3.18
N GLY A 21 11.58 0.60 -2.98
CA GLY A 21 12.79 -0.21 -2.81
C GLY A 21 13.48 -0.72 -4.07
N ASP A 22 12.81 -0.75 -5.22
CA ASP A 22 13.34 -1.45 -6.38
C ASP A 22 13.67 -0.47 -7.51
N ASN A 23 14.96 -0.39 -7.86
CA ASN A 23 15.45 0.20 -9.13
C ASN A 23 14.82 -0.46 -10.38
N ALA A 24 13.97 -1.48 -10.21
CA ALA A 24 13.26 -2.20 -11.27
C ALA A 24 11.88 -1.61 -11.63
N THR A 25 11.44 -0.53 -10.98
CA THR A 25 10.15 0.10 -11.33
C THR A 25 10.24 0.80 -12.68
N ILE A 26 9.75 0.15 -13.74
CA ILE A 26 9.64 0.76 -15.07
C ILE A 26 8.40 1.63 -15.14
N LYS A 27 8.61 2.95 -15.32
CA LYS A 27 7.55 3.91 -15.57
C LYS A 27 7.22 3.93 -17.07
N GLY A 28 5.94 4.08 -17.41
CA GLY A 28 5.50 4.21 -18.80
C GLY A 28 5.06 2.91 -19.49
N CYS A 29 5.06 1.77 -18.80
CA CYS A 29 4.44 0.54 -19.33
C CYS A 29 2.95 0.77 -19.61
N SER A 30 2.50 0.35 -20.80
CA SER A 30 1.08 0.27 -21.15
C SER A 30 0.72 -1.05 -21.82
N SER A 31 -0.44 -1.58 -21.42
CA SER A 31 -1.07 -2.77 -22.03
C SER A 31 -1.68 -2.49 -23.40
N HIS A 32 -1.78 -1.22 -23.79
CA HIS A 32 -2.39 -0.76 -25.03
C HIS A 32 -1.37 -0.49 -26.15
N CYS A 33 -0.07 -0.68 -25.91
CA CYS A 33 0.95 -0.47 -26.95
C CYS A 33 0.79 -1.48 -28.10
N SER A 34 1.05 -1.03 -29.32
CA SER A 34 1.08 -1.88 -30.51
C SER A 34 2.49 -2.00 -31.06
N MET A 35 2.84 -3.17 -31.62
CA MET A 35 4.05 -3.33 -32.44
C MET A 35 4.00 -2.51 -33.74
N HIS A 36 2.84 -1.96 -34.10
CA HIS A 36 2.65 -1.17 -35.31
C HIS A 36 2.62 0.35 -35.03
N ASP A 37 2.90 0.78 -33.80
CA ASP A 37 3.00 2.20 -33.47
C ASP A 37 4.23 2.84 -34.14
N ILE A 38 4.10 4.10 -34.58
CA ILE A 38 5.12 4.84 -35.34
C ILE A 38 6.45 4.89 -34.59
N ASP A 39 6.38 5.24 -33.31
CA ASP A 39 7.51 5.21 -32.40
C ASP A 39 7.34 4.00 -31.49
N LEU A 40 8.04 2.89 -31.77
CA LEU A 40 8.09 1.64 -30.97
C LEU A 40 8.47 1.84 -29.48
N SER A 41 8.62 3.08 -29.03
CA SER A 41 8.90 3.50 -27.65
C SER A 41 7.93 2.90 -26.62
N CYS A 42 6.63 2.95 -26.87
CA CYS A 42 5.60 2.36 -25.98
C CYS A 42 5.83 0.86 -25.85
N TRP A 43 5.87 0.16 -26.99
CA TRP A 43 6.09 -1.27 -27.05
C TRP A 43 7.39 -1.70 -26.36
N ASN A 44 8.49 -1.01 -26.62
CA ASN A 44 9.80 -1.31 -26.02
C ASN A 44 9.81 -1.10 -24.50
N GLN A 45 9.11 -0.08 -23.99
CA GLN A 45 8.97 0.14 -22.55
C GLN A 45 8.15 -0.96 -21.89
N THR A 46 7.04 -1.35 -22.51
CA THR A 46 6.20 -2.47 -22.04
C THR A 46 6.95 -3.81 -22.08
N LEU A 47 7.70 -4.07 -23.15
CA LEU A 47 8.53 -5.28 -23.26
C LEU A 47 9.58 -5.35 -22.15
N ASN A 48 10.33 -4.26 -21.95
CA ASN A 48 11.32 -4.16 -20.88
C ASN A 48 10.68 -4.40 -19.50
N PHE A 49 9.45 -3.95 -19.28
CA PHE A 49 8.70 -4.20 -18.04
C PHE A 49 8.46 -5.70 -17.81
N TYR A 50 7.94 -6.40 -18.82
CA TYR A 50 7.68 -7.83 -18.70
C TYR A 50 8.96 -8.66 -18.58
N GLU A 51 10.02 -8.30 -19.30
CA GLU A 51 11.33 -8.97 -19.19
C GLU A 51 11.92 -8.85 -17.78
N GLN A 52 11.92 -7.64 -17.22
CA GLN A 52 12.44 -7.40 -15.86
C GLN A 52 11.63 -8.13 -14.80
N ILE A 53 10.29 -8.10 -14.90
CA ILE A 53 9.43 -8.82 -13.95
C ILE A 53 9.62 -10.32 -14.08
N LEU A 54 9.62 -10.87 -15.29
CA LEU A 54 9.81 -12.30 -15.50
C LEU A 54 11.12 -12.77 -14.87
N PHE A 55 12.22 -12.06 -15.16
CA PHE A 55 13.52 -12.38 -14.61
C PHE A 55 13.59 -12.21 -13.08
N SER A 56 12.95 -11.17 -12.54
CA SER A 56 12.86 -10.94 -11.10
C SER A 56 12.09 -12.05 -10.39
N GLN A 57 10.95 -12.49 -10.95
CA GLN A 57 10.16 -13.59 -10.41
C GLN A 57 10.92 -14.92 -10.44
N MET A 58 11.67 -15.20 -11.50
CA MET A 58 12.55 -16.38 -11.57
C MET A 58 13.62 -16.36 -10.47
N LYS A 59 14.30 -15.22 -10.28
CA LYS A 59 15.28 -15.03 -9.19
C LYS A 59 14.64 -15.23 -7.82
N PHE A 60 13.46 -14.66 -7.63
CA PHE A 60 12.73 -14.74 -6.38
C PHE A 60 12.35 -16.19 -6.05
N TYR A 61 11.81 -16.93 -7.02
CA TYR A 61 11.51 -18.35 -6.88
C TYR A 61 12.75 -19.13 -6.43
N ILE A 62 13.89 -18.96 -7.12
CA ILE A 62 15.14 -19.64 -6.78
C ILE A 62 15.58 -19.30 -5.35
N ALA A 63 15.58 -18.02 -4.98
CA ALA A 63 16.02 -17.56 -3.67
C ALA A 63 15.15 -18.12 -2.53
N VAL A 64 13.82 -18.13 -2.71
CA VAL A 64 12.89 -18.71 -1.75
C VAL A 64 13.13 -20.20 -1.59
N GLN A 65 13.26 -20.95 -2.68
CA GLN A 65 13.50 -22.39 -2.62
C GLN A 65 14.82 -22.73 -1.91
N ILE A 66 15.89 -21.97 -2.16
CA ILE A 66 17.16 -22.11 -1.44
C ILE A 66 16.99 -21.85 0.05
N ASN A 67 16.24 -20.81 0.43
CA ASN A 67 16.01 -20.46 1.83
C ASN A 67 15.18 -21.53 2.55
N ILE A 68 14.14 -22.06 1.90
CA ILE A 68 13.33 -23.16 2.42
C ILE A 68 14.20 -24.41 2.65
N ASP A 69 15.01 -24.79 1.68
CA ASP A 69 15.88 -25.97 1.77
C ASP A 69 16.93 -25.83 2.90
N ARG A 70 17.55 -24.65 3.02
CA ARG A 70 18.49 -24.35 4.11
C ARG A 70 17.81 -24.36 5.47
N TRP A 71 16.59 -23.83 5.57
CA TRP A 71 15.82 -23.86 6.80
C TRP A 71 15.55 -25.32 7.24
N HIS A 72 15.14 -26.18 6.32
CA HIS A 72 14.91 -27.60 6.61
C HIS A 72 16.18 -28.31 7.08
N ARG A 73 17.32 -28.11 6.40
CA ARG A 73 18.60 -28.69 6.85
C ARG A 73 19.05 -28.23 8.23
N ARG A 74 18.82 -26.96 8.58
CA ARG A 74 19.13 -26.44 9.91
C ARG A 74 18.22 -27.03 10.99
N ARG A 75 16.94 -27.25 10.65
CA ARG A 75 15.94 -27.73 11.60
C ARG A 75 15.95 -29.25 11.78
N PHE A 76 16.29 -29.99 10.73
CA PHE A 76 16.19 -31.44 10.66
C PHE A 76 17.51 -32.05 10.20
N PRO A 77 18.35 -32.59 11.10
CA PRO A 77 19.68 -33.10 10.76
C PRO A 77 19.69 -34.24 9.73
N LYS A 78 18.59 -35.00 9.63
CA LYS A 78 18.42 -36.11 8.67
C LYS A 78 17.75 -35.68 7.36
N TYR A 79 17.45 -34.39 7.18
CA TYR A 79 16.76 -33.92 5.99
C TYR A 79 17.69 -33.94 4.77
N VAL A 80 17.20 -34.55 3.70
CA VAL A 80 17.84 -34.57 2.37
C VAL A 80 16.85 -34.03 1.37
N SER A 81 17.29 -33.05 0.59
CA SER A 81 16.49 -32.40 -0.44
C SER A 81 16.17 -33.38 -1.57
N ASN A 82 14.89 -33.61 -1.86
CA ASN A 82 14.46 -34.39 -3.02
C ASN A 82 14.05 -33.45 -4.17
N PHE A 83 15.04 -32.91 -4.88
CA PHE A 83 14.80 -31.99 -5.99
C PHE A 83 14.04 -32.62 -7.16
N SER A 84 14.20 -33.93 -7.39
CA SER A 84 13.45 -34.66 -8.41
C SER A 84 11.94 -34.64 -8.12
N GLN A 85 11.55 -34.86 -6.87
CA GLN A 85 10.14 -34.77 -6.47
C GLN A 85 9.61 -33.34 -6.59
N ILE A 86 10.39 -32.34 -6.17
CA ILE A 86 10.01 -30.92 -6.30
C ILE A 86 9.73 -30.56 -7.76
N LYS A 87 10.57 -31.02 -8.70
CA LYS A 87 10.35 -30.82 -10.14
C LYS A 87 9.02 -31.43 -10.59
N LEU A 88 8.79 -32.70 -10.27
CA LEU A 88 7.57 -33.42 -10.66
C LEU A 88 6.31 -32.76 -10.10
N ASP A 89 6.32 -32.42 -8.80
CA ASP A 89 5.19 -31.76 -8.15
C ASP A 89 4.92 -30.38 -8.74
N THR A 90 5.97 -29.61 -9.02
CA THR A 90 5.85 -28.27 -9.63
C THR A 90 5.31 -28.37 -11.05
N ILE A 91 5.81 -29.31 -11.86
CA ILE A 91 5.32 -29.55 -13.23
C ILE A 91 3.84 -29.94 -13.19
N HIS A 92 3.47 -30.89 -12.32
CA HIS A 92 2.08 -31.31 -12.16
C HIS A 92 1.16 -30.14 -11.80
N ASN A 93 1.58 -29.31 -10.83
CA ASN A 93 0.80 -28.16 -10.39
C ASN A 93 0.71 -27.04 -11.43
N LEU A 94 1.76 -26.82 -12.24
CA LEU A 94 1.70 -25.82 -13.31
C LEU A 94 0.86 -26.32 -14.49
N ASN A 95 0.92 -27.61 -14.81
CA ASN A 95 0.10 -28.21 -15.86
C ASN A 95 -1.40 -28.14 -15.55
N SER A 96 -1.80 -28.15 -14.27
CA SER A 96 -3.20 -27.97 -13.89
C SER A 96 -3.70 -26.53 -14.10
N LEU A 97 -2.78 -25.56 -14.17
CA LEU A 97 -3.08 -24.15 -14.45
C LEU A 97 -3.09 -23.83 -15.95
N VAL A 98 -2.53 -24.71 -16.79
CA VAL A 98 -2.58 -24.56 -18.25
C VAL A 98 -4.02 -24.78 -18.69
N ALA A 99 -4.71 -23.67 -19.00
CA ALA A 99 -5.97 -23.74 -19.71
C ALA A 99 -5.75 -24.48 -21.05
N LYS A 100 -6.71 -25.35 -21.44
CA LYS A 100 -6.71 -25.97 -22.77
C LYS A 100 -6.68 -24.86 -23.82
N GLY A 101 -5.55 -24.67 -24.50
CA GLY A 101 -5.36 -23.62 -25.52
C GLY A 101 -4.51 -22.41 -25.10
N GLY A 102 -3.80 -22.46 -23.97
CA GLY A 102 -2.82 -21.44 -23.62
C GLY A 102 -1.59 -21.42 -24.56
N ILE A 103 -0.90 -20.28 -24.61
CA ILE A 103 0.37 -20.10 -25.36
C ILE A 103 1.50 -20.96 -24.76
N ILE A 104 1.39 -21.29 -23.46
CA ILE A 104 2.38 -22.09 -22.73
C ILE A 104 2.00 -23.58 -22.84
N ASP A 105 2.89 -24.36 -23.43
CA ASP A 105 2.75 -25.81 -23.52
C ASP A 105 3.45 -26.53 -22.34
N ASN A 106 3.16 -27.83 -22.22
CA ASN A 106 3.78 -28.68 -21.20
C ASN A 106 5.32 -28.70 -21.31
N ASN A 107 5.87 -28.67 -22.53
CA ASN A 107 7.33 -28.73 -22.72
C ASN A 107 8.02 -27.46 -22.19
N THR A 108 7.40 -26.29 -22.37
CA THR A 108 7.89 -25.03 -21.82
C THR A 108 7.92 -25.09 -20.29
N ILE A 109 6.86 -25.60 -19.66
CA ILE A 109 6.79 -25.78 -18.21
C ILE A 109 7.91 -26.69 -17.72
N VAL A 110 8.07 -27.86 -18.33
CA VAL A 110 9.13 -28.82 -17.97
C VAL A 110 10.49 -28.16 -18.07
N THR A 111 10.75 -27.41 -19.14
CA THR A 111 12.05 -26.75 -19.39
C THR A 111 12.34 -25.67 -18.35
N VAL A 112 11.38 -24.78 -18.10
CA VAL A 112 11.53 -23.68 -17.13
C VAL A 112 11.69 -24.22 -15.71
N VAL A 113 10.84 -25.16 -15.29
CA VAL A 113 10.93 -25.76 -13.95
C VAL A 113 12.26 -26.47 -13.76
N ASN A 114 12.71 -27.25 -14.74
CA ASN A 114 14.01 -27.91 -14.66
C ASN A 114 15.13 -26.89 -14.49
N ALA A 115 15.18 -25.85 -15.33
CA ALA A 115 16.20 -24.82 -15.26
C ALA A 115 16.20 -24.11 -13.89
N LEU A 116 15.03 -23.75 -13.35
CA LEU A 116 14.92 -23.08 -12.05
C LEU A 116 15.36 -23.99 -10.90
N VAL A 117 14.86 -25.23 -10.84
CA VAL A 117 15.18 -26.16 -9.75
C VAL A 117 16.64 -26.63 -9.82
N ASP A 118 17.23 -26.73 -11.01
CA ASP A 118 18.67 -27.04 -11.15
C ASP A 118 19.53 -25.92 -10.55
N GLN A 119 19.14 -24.66 -10.74
CA GLN A 119 19.81 -23.54 -10.06
C GLN A 119 19.63 -23.58 -8.55
N VAL A 120 18.46 -23.99 -8.04
CA VAL A 120 18.25 -24.20 -6.61
C VAL A 120 19.16 -25.31 -6.10
N GLN A 121 19.20 -26.47 -6.75
CA GLN A 121 20.04 -27.60 -6.33
C GLN A 121 21.52 -27.23 -6.28
N LYS A 122 22.01 -26.49 -7.28
CA LYS A 122 23.40 -26.04 -7.36
C LYS A 122 23.75 -25.05 -6.25
N ASN A 123 22.91 -24.03 -6.04
CA ASN A 123 23.20 -22.95 -5.09
C ASN A 123 22.76 -23.24 -3.66
N SER A 124 21.90 -24.23 -3.44
CA SER A 124 21.44 -24.54 -2.10
C SER A 124 22.57 -25.07 -1.20
N ARG A 125 23.56 -25.76 -1.78
CA ARG A 125 24.71 -26.31 -1.04
C ARG A 125 25.75 -25.26 -0.66
N THR A 126 25.76 -24.09 -1.30
CA THR A 126 26.72 -23.03 -0.98
C THR A 126 26.28 -22.32 0.31
N VAL A 127 27.24 -21.81 1.09
CA VAL A 127 27.00 -21.16 2.39
C VAL A 127 26.50 -19.72 2.23
N GLU A 128 26.56 -19.14 1.03
CA GLU A 128 26.26 -17.73 0.83
C GLU A 128 24.80 -17.39 1.15
N SER A 129 24.61 -16.69 2.27
CA SER A 129 23.38 -16.04 2.68
C SER A 129 23.13 -14.80 1.82
N HIS A 130 22.76 -14.98 0.55
CA HIS A 130 22.12 -13.90 -0.18
C HIS A 130 20.71 -13.71 0.38
N LYS A 131 20.55 -12.73 1.29
CA LYS A 131 19.24 -12.17 1.62
C LYS A 131 18.79 -11.38 0.40
N THR A 132 18.03 -12.02 -0.49
CA THR A 132 17.36 -11.27 -1.55
C THR A 132 16.38 -10.32 -0.90
N HIS A 133 16.48 -9.03 -1.22
CA HIS A 133 15.41 -8.09 -0.90
C HIS A 133 14.20 -8.53 -1.72
N ILE A 134 13.12 -8.87 -1.03
CA ILE A 134 11.88 -9.32 -1.67
C ILE A 134 10.94 -8.14 -1.63
N ALA A 135 10.69 -7.54 -2.78
CA ALA A 135 9.62 -6.58 -2.94
C ALA A 135 8.63 -7.11 -3.98
N CYS A 136 7.34 -6.86 -3.73
CA CYS A 136 6.30 -7.22 -4.67
C CYS A 136 6.39 -6.27 -5.87
N PRO A 137 6.44 -6.79 -7.12
CA PRO A 137 6.52 -5.95 -8.30
C PRO A 137 5.27 -5.08 -8.41
N LEU A 138 5.44 -3.84 -8.86
CA LEU A 138 4.31 -2.98 -9.20
C LEU A 138 3.67 -3.45 -10.51
N PRO A 139 2.34 -3.38 -10.65
CA PRO A 139 1.69 -3.76 -11.89
C PRO A 139 2.04 -2.77 -13.02
N CYS A 140 1.91 -3.22 -14.27
CA CYS A 140 1.97 -2.33 -15.43
C CYS A 140 0.86 -1.27 -15.29
N GLU A 141 1.11 -0.05 -15.76
CA GLU A 141 0.17 1.09 -15.63
C GLU A 141 -0.18 1.48 -14.19
N TYR A 142 0.67 1.15 -13.21
CA TYR A 142 0.42 1.54 -11.82
C TYR A 142 0.25 3.06 -11.66
N LYS A 143 -0.92 3.48 -11.17
CA LYS A 143 -1.25 4.90 -10.95
C LYS A 143 -0.72 5.39 -9.61
N SER A 144 0.55 5.75 -9.54
CA SER A 144 1.18 6.25 -8.29
C SER A 144 0.58 7.53 -7.72
N LYS A 145 -0.09 8.32 -8.56
CA LYS A 145 -0.80 9.52 -8.11
C LYS A 145 -2.13 9.20 -7.42
N LEU A 146 -2.73 8.03 -7.63
CA LEU A 146 -4.05 7.70 -7.08
C LEU A 146 -4.05 7.72 -5.55
N TRP A 147 -3.08 7.04 -4.94
CA TRP A 147 -2.96 7.03 -3.48
C TRP A 147 -2.74 8.44 -2.91
N ARG A 148 -1.92 9.26 -3.59
CA ARG A 148 -1.71 10.66 -3.20
C ARG A 148 -3.02 11.47 -3.25
N TYR A 149 -3.84 11.30 -4.29
CA TYR A 149 -5.14 11.98 -4.37
C TYR A 149 -6.12 11.52 -3.29
N LEU A 150 -6.19 10.21 -3.02
CA LEU A 150 -7.02 9.66 -1.95
C LEU A 150 -6.57 10.17 -0.58
N PHE A 151 -5.26 10.27 -0.35
CA PHE A 151 -4.69 10.83 0.87
C PHE A 151 -5.07 12.31 1.03
N ILE A 152 -4.88 13.13 -0.01
CA ILE A 152 -5.28 14.55 0.01
C ILE A 152 -6.78 14.70 0.26
N ALA A 153 -7.62 13.90 -0.41
CA ALA A 153 -9.07 13.93 -0.22
C ALA A 153 -9.47 13.57 1.21
N SER A 154 -8.83 12.54 1.79
CA SER A 154 -9.04 12.16 3.19
C SER A 154 -8.62 13.28 4.16
N CYS A 155 -7.46 13.90 3.94
CA CYS A 155 -7.02 15.04 4.75
C CYS A 155 -8.00 16.22 4.66
N ALA A 156 -8.45 16.58 3.45
CA ALA A 156 -9.42 17.65 3.25
C ALA A 156 -10.75 17.36 3.96
N LEU A 157 -11.24 16.13 3.89
CA LEU A 157 -12.45 15.70 4.59
C LEU A 157 -12.30 15.79 6.11
N ASN A 158 -11.17 15.33 6.66
CA ASN A 158 -10.90 15.42 8.09
C ASN A 158 -10.79 16.88 8.59
N ILE A 159 -10.18 17.76 7.80
CA ILE A 159 -10.12 19.20 8.11
C ILE A 159 -11.53 19.80 8.09
N LEU A 160 -12.35 19.48 7.09
CA LEU A 160 -13.72 19.96 7.00
C LEU A 160 -14.56 19.50 8.20
N LEU A 161 -14.47 18.22 8.58
CA LEU A 161 -15.13 17.67 9.76
C LEU A 161 -14.66 18.34 11.06
N ALA A 162 -13.37 18.64 11.19
CA ALA A 162 -12.84 19.35 12.35
C ALA A 162 -13.38 20.79 12.44
N ILE A 163 -13.48 21.49 11.31
CA ILE A 163 -14.08 22.84 11.26
C ILE A 163 -15.56 22.77 11.66
N LEU A 164 -16.32 21.84 11.10
CA LEU A 164 -17.74 21.66 11.45
C LEU A 164 -17.92 21.31 12.93
N GLY A 165 -17.08 20.43 13.48
CA GLY A 165 -17.09 20.08 14.91
C GLY A 165 -16.74 21.27 15.82
N LEU A 166 -15.80 22.12 15.42
CA LEU A 166 -15.48 23.36 16.13
C LEU A 166 -16.63 24.37 16.10
N GLN A 167 -17.33 24.49 14.98
CA GLN A 167 -18.54 25.34 14.90
C GLN A 167 -19.66 24.79 15.80
N ILE A 168 -19.88 23.48 15.85
CA ILE A 168 -20.90 22.89 16.74
C ILE A 168 -20.56 23.11 18.22
N THR A 169 -19.28 22.96 18.60
CA THR A 169 -18.86 23.20 19.98
C THR A 169 -18.91 24.68 20.35
N SER A 170 -18.45 25.59 19.48
CA SER A 170 -18.57 27.04 19.73
C SER A 170 -20.03 27.49 19.84
N VAL A 171 -20.94 26.96 19.01
CA VAL A 171 -22.38 27.22 19.12
C VAL A 171 -22.95 26.70 20.45
N ARG A 172 -22.49 25.55 20.96
CA ARG A 172 -22.85 25.08 22.31
C ARG A 172 -22.35 26.01 23.42
N TRP A 173 -21.14 26.56 23.29
CA TRP A 173 -20.61 27.54 24.26
C TRP A 173 -21.35 28.88 24.19
N VAL A 174 -21.67 29.36 22.99
CA VAL A 174 -22.40 30.62 22.78
C VAL A 174 -23.84 30.51 23.29
N THR A 175 -24.54 29.41 23.02
CA THR A 175 -25.90 29.19 23.56
C THR A 175 -25.89 29.08 25.09
N ALA A 176 -24.89 28.42 25.69
CA ALA A 176 -24.72 28.41 27.14
C ALA A 176 -24.45 29.81 27.73
N LEU A 177 -23.60 30.62 27.09
CA LEU A 177 -23.33 32.01 27.49
C LEU A 177 -24.55 32.90 27.38
N ILE A 178 -25.32 32.80 26.29
CA ILE A 178 -26.56 33.54 26.10
C ILE A 178 -27.58 33.14 27.17
N CYS A 179 -27.76 31.84 27.45
CA CYS A 179 -28.60 31.38 28.55
C CYS A 179 -28.16 31.94 29.90
N HIS A 180 -26.85 31.95 30.18
CA HIS A 180 -26.32 32.49 31.43
C HIS A 180 -26.54 34.01 31.54
N PHE A 181 -26.36 34.75 30.45
CA PHE A 181 -26.56 36.19 30.40
C PHE A 181 -28.04 36.56 30.53
N VAL A 182 -28.94 35.83 29.86
CA VAL A 182 -30.39 35.98 30.01
C VAL A 182 -30.84 35.66 31.45
N CYS A 183 -30.30 34.60 32.07
CA CYS A 183 -30.56 34.30 33.49
C CYS A 183 -30.08 35.41 34.43
N ILE A 184 -28.90 36.00 34.18
CA ILE A 184 -28.39 37.12 34.97
C ILE A 184 -29.28 38.35 34.81
N ILE A 185 -29.64 38.73 33.57
CA ILE A 185 -30.52 39.87 33.31
C ILE A 185 -31.89 39.65 33.95
N ALA A 186 -32.48 38.46 33.83
CA ALA A 186 -33.76 38.14 34.45
C ALA A 186 -33.70 38.27 35.99
N ASN A 187 -32.62 37.79 36.63
CA ASN A 187 -32.42 37.94 38.07
C ASN A 187 -32.22 39.40 38.49
N VAL A 188 -31.53 40.22 37.70
CA VAL A 188 -31.38 41.67 37.99
C VAL A 188 -32.71 42.39 37.83
N LEU A 189 -33.45 42.16 36.75
CA LEU A 189 -34.72 42.83 36.49
C LEU A 189 -35.81 42.43 37.50
N TYR A 190 -35.93 41.14 37.84
CA TYR A 190 -36.93 40.67 38.80
C TYR A 190 -36.49 40.82 40.26
N GLY A 191 -35.19 40.66 40.56
CA GLY A 191 -34.65 40.83 41.91
C GLY A 191 -34.65 42.30 42.36
N ASN A 192 -34.36 43.24 41.46
CA ASN A 192 -34.30 44.66 41.80
C ASN A 192 -35.69 45.33 41.82
N SER A 193 -36.69 44.74 41.17
CA SER A 193 -38.08 45.22 41.24
C SER A 193 -38.72 45.07 42.62
N ARG A 194 -38.14 44.27 43.53
CA ARG A 194 -38.58 44.25 44.94
C ARG A 194 -37.99 45.37 45.80
N GLY A 195 -36.94 46.07 45.34
CA GLY A 195 -36.25 47.08 46.14
C GLY A 195 -36.71 48.53 45.90
N PHE A 196 -37.39 48.82 44.79
CA PHE A 196 -37.60 50.21 44.35
C PHE A 196 -39.04 50.75 44.49
N ILE A 197 -39.98 49.93 44.99
CA ILE A 197 -41.37 50.38 45.20
C ILE A 197 -41.52 51.18 46.52
N GLU A 198 -40.51 51.22 47.39
CA GLU A 198 -40.65 51.82 48.73
C GLU A 198 -40.15 53.26 48.90
N LEU A 199 -39.69 53.96 47.85
CA LEU A 199 -39.03 55.27 48.02
C LEU A 199 -39.54 56.43 47.14
N ARG A 200 -40.84 56.53 46.85
CA ARG A 200 -41.34 57.78 46.23
C ARG A 200 -42.68 58.36 46.68
N ASP A 201 -43.32 57.80 47.70
CA ASP A 201 -44.49 58.43 48.32
C ASP A 201 -44.19 58.90 49.76
N SER A 202 -43.01 59.47 49.97
CA SER A 202 -42.69 60.33 51.14
C SER A 202 -42.27 61.70 50.65
#